data_AF-A0A4R1L174-F1
#
_entry.id   AF-A0A4R1L174-F1
#
_cell.length_a   1.000
_cell.length_b   1.000
_cell.length_c   1.000
_cell.angle_alpha   90.00
_cell.angle_beta   90.00
_cell.angle_gamma   90.00
#
_symmetry.space_group_name_H-M   'P 1'
#
loop_
_entity.id
_entity.type
_entity.pdbx_description
1 polymer ?
#
loop_
_entity_poly.entity_id
_entity_poly.type
_entity_poly.pdbx_seq_one_letter_code
_entity_poly.pdbx_strand_id
1 'polypeptide(L)'
;MFGAATVALLPVASAAQSQSTDEPGPRPEDLSDADWNEVRARYSNLLRVYGERLSLEEKRRLAAILTTNQRMLVSVRSFVVQNGDPSACTLRLYSSHQHDSATRSI
;
A
#
# COMPACT_ATOMS: atom_id res chain seq x y z
N MET A 1 3.45 -25.00 65.44
CA MET A 1 4.08 -24.34 64.27
C MET A 1 3.12 -24.51 63.10
N PHE A 2 2.37 -23.47 62.74
CA PHE A 2 1.51 -23.48 61.56
C PHE A 2 1.89 -22.26 60.71
N GLY A 3 2.48 -22.53 59.53
CA GLY A 3 2.87 -21.51 58.56
C GLY A 3 1.69 -21.12 57.68
N ALA A 4 1.43 -19.82 57.56
CA ALA A 4 0.39 -19.26 56.70
C ALA A 4 0.97 -18.98 55.31
N ALA A 5 0.44 -19.64 54.28
CA ALA A 5 0.76 -19.39 52.89
C ALA A 5 -0.14 -18.27 52.34
N THR A 6 0.46 -17.12 52.02
CA THR A 6 -0.21 -16.02 51.31
C THR A 6 -0.19 -16.29 49.82
N VAL A 7 -1.35 -16.65 49.26
CA VAL A 7 -1.58 -16.71 47.81
C VAL A 7 -1.87 -15.31 47.31
N ALA A 8 -0.90 -14.71 46.61
CA ALA A 8 -1.10 -13.44 45.90
C ALA A 8 -1.85 -13.70 44.60
N LEU A 9 -3.12 -13.28 44.53
CA LEU A 9 -3.86 -13.17 43.28
C LEU A 9 -3.28 -12.01 42.46
N LEU A 10 -2.53 -12.33 41.41
CA LEU A 10 -2.18 -11.35 40.38
C LEU A 10 -3.34 -11.20 39.40
N PRO A 11 -3.82 -9.97 39.11
CA PRO A 11 -4.76 -9.78 38.02
C PRO A 11 -4.01 -10.01 36.71
N VAL A 12 -4.45 -11.02 35.94
CA VAL A 12 -4.06 -11.17 34.54
C VAL A 12 -4.68 -10.00 33.77
N ALA A 13 -3.91 -8.93 33.59
CA ALA A 13 -4.28 -7.87 32.67
C ALA A 13 -4.28 -8.48 31.26
N SER A 14 -5.48 -8.78 30.77
CA SER A 14 -5.69 -9.21 29.39
C SER A 14 -5.32 -8.03 28.50
N ALA A 15 -4.12 -8.10 27.90
CA ALA A 15 -3.69 -7.19 26.86
C ALA A 15 -4.50 -7.51 25.58
N ALA A 16 -5.76 -7.09 25.57
CA ALA A 16 -6.46 -6.87 24.32
C ALA A 16 -5.73 -5.73 23.62
N GLN A 17 -4.84 -6.07 22.68
CA GLN A 17 -4.28 -5.13 21.74
C GLN A 17 -5.45 -4.47 21.01
N SER A 18 -5.81 -3.26 21.44
CA SER A 18 -6.61 -2.36 20.64
C SER A 18 -5.78 -2.05 19.40
N GLN A 19 -5.92 -2.86 18.35
CA GLN A 19 -5.47 -2.50 17.02
C GLN A 19 -6.23 -1.22 16.66
N SER A 20 -5.56 -0.08 16.80
CA SER A 20 -6.07 1.21 16.34
C SER A 20 -6.38 1.07 14.86
N THR A 21 -7.66 1.06 14.51
CA THR A 21 -8.17 0.85 13.16
C THR A 21 -7.93 2.04 12.22
N ASP A 22 -7.37 3.12 12.76
CA ASP A 22 -7.06 4.36 12.04
C ASP A 22 -5.63 4.41 11.48
N GLU A 23 -4.78 3.43 11.79
CA GLU A 23 -3.44 3.35 11.21
C GLU A 23 -3.39 2.29 10.09
N PRO A 24 -2.69 2.58 8.97
CA PRO A 24 -2.62 1.68 7.81
C PRO A 24 -1.80 0.39 8.05
N GLY A 25 -1.30 0.18 9.26
CA GLY A 25 -0.48 -0.98 9.65
C GLY A 25 1.02 -0.64 9.71
N PRO A 26 1.88 -1.66 9.82
CA PRO A 26 3.33 -1.46 9.83
C PRO A 26 3.86 -1.02 8.47
N ARG A 27 4.95 -0.25 8.48
CA ARG A 27 5.65 0.15 7.26
C ARG A 27 6.23 -1.08 6.54
N PRO A 28 5.98 -1.25 5.23
CA PRO A 28 6.66 -2.25 4.41
C PRO A 28 8.16 -1.96 4.31
N GLU A 29 9.00 -3.00 4.35
CA GLU A 29 10.47 -2.87 4.31
C GLU A 29 10.99 -2.26 2.99
N ASP A 30 10.23 -2.41 1.91
CA ASP A 30 10.57 -1.99 0.56
C ASP A 30 10.21 -0.52 0.25
N LEU A 31 9.55 0.18 1.18
CA LEU A 31 9.23 1.60 1.04
C LEU A 31 10.14 2.45 1.92
N SER A 32 10.59 3.58 1.36
CA SER A 32 11.30 4.61 2.13
C SER A 32 10.38 5.25 3.17
N ASP A 33 10.95 5.93 4.17
CA ASP A 33 10.15 6.66 5.17
C ASP A 33 9.31 7.77 4.54
N ALA A 34 9.84 8.45 3.53
CA ALA A 34 9.12 9.49 2.81
C ALA A 34 7.90 8.93 2.08
N ASP A 35 8.07 7.82 1.36
CA ASP A 35 6.99 7.13 0.64
C ASP A 35 5.93 6.57 1.58
N TRP A 36 6.35 6.03 2.73
CA TRP A 36 5.42 5.54 3.73
C TRP A 36 4.62 6.65 4.41
N ASN A 37 5.26 7.79 4.67
CA ASN A 37 4.57 8.97 5.19
C ASN A 37 3.54 9.49 4.19
N GLU A 38 3.82 9.42 2.88
CA GLU A 38 2.84 9.76 1.83
C GLU A 38 1.62 8.83 1.89
N VAL A 39 1.82 7.51 2.05
CA VAL A 39 0.73 6.54 2.22
C VAL A 39 -0.10 6.86 3.46
N ARG A 40 0.53 7.14 4.61
CA ARG A 40 -0.16 7.44 5.86
C ARG A 40 -0.96 8.75 5.78
N ALA A 41 -0.40 9.78 5.15
CA ALA A 41 -1.09 11.05 4.93
C ALA A 41 -2.32 10.87 4.03
N ARG A 42 -2.21 10.08 2.96
CA ARG A 42 -3.35 9.77 2.08
C ARG A 42 -4.41 8.93 2.79
N TYR A 43 -3.98 7.92 3.55
CA TYR A 43 -4.87 7.05 4.30
C TYR A 43 -5.68 7.81 5.34
N SER A 44 -5.01 8.61 6.19
CA SER A 44 -5.68 9.44 7.19
C SER A 44 -6.64 10.45 6.56
N ASN A 45 -6.29 11.06 5.43
CA ASN A 45 -7.21 11.94 4.71
C ASN A 45 -8.45 11.20 4.18
N LEU A 46 -8.29 9.98 3.66
CA LEU A 46 -9.42 9.17 3.20
C LEU A 46 -10.31 8.69 4.35
N LEU A 47 -9.74 8.30 5.48
CA LEU A 47 -10.50 7.96 6.67
C LEU A 47 -11.26 9.18 7.23
N ARG A 48 -10.66 10.37 7.19
CA ARG A 48 -11.34 11.61 7.58
C ARG A 48 -12.59 11.88 6.75
N VAL A 49 -12.57 11.58 5.45
CA VAL A 49 -13.69 11.90 4.54
C VAL A 49 -14.70 10.75 4.45
N TYR A 50 -14.24 9.50 4.47
CA TYR A 50 -15.05 8.31 4.17
C TYR A 50 -15.02 7.23 5.26
N GLY A 51 -14.30 7.45 6.36
CA GLY A 51 -14.02 6.43 7.37
C GLY A 51 -15.25 5.82 8.04
N GLU A 52 -16.31 6.61 8.24
CA GLU A 52 -17.61 6.14 8.79
C GLU A 52 -18.37 5.22 7.83
N ARG A 53 -18.08 5.30 6.52
CA ARG A 53 -18.74 4.52 5.48
C ARG A 53 -17.99 3.23 5.12
N LEU A 54 -16.79 3.06 5.67
CA LEU A 54 -15.89 1.95 5.35
C LEU A 54 -15.87 0.97 6.52
N SER A 55 -16.17 -0.29 6.21
CA SER A 55 -15.95 -1.41 7.11
C SER A 55 -14.45 -1.60 7.39
N LEU A 56 -14.15 -2.33 8.47
CA LEU A 56 -12.78 -2.66 8.84
C LEU A 56 -12.00 -3.36 7.71
N GLU A 57 -12.65 -4.28 7.00
CA GLU A 57 -12.04 -5.01 5.89
C GLU A 57 -11.72 -4.08 4.72
N GLU A 58 -12.62 -3.15 4.41
CA GLU A 58 -12.39 -2.14 3.38
C GLU A 58 -11.27 -1.18 3.76
N LYS A 59 -11.18 -0.78 5.04
CA LYS A 59 -10.07 0.03 5.56
C LYS A 59 -8.72 -0.68 5.41
N ARG A 60 -8.65 -2.00 5.66
CA ARG A 60 -7.43 -2.80 5.44
C ARG A 60 -7.09 -2.92 3.96
N ARG A 61 -8.11 -3.18 3.12
CA ARG A 61 -7.93 -3.26 1.67
C ARG A 61 -7.46 -1.93 1.09
N LEU A 62 -7.95 -0.81 1.61
CA LEU A 62 -7.51 0.53 1.22
C LEU A 62 -6.02 0.73 1.49
N ALA A 63 -5.54 0.35 2.69
CA ALA A 63 -4.12 0.44 3.02
C ALA A 63 -3.24 -0.40 2.06
N ALA A 64 -3.70 -1.61 1.71
CA ALA A 64 -3.01 -2.46 0.74
C ALA A 64 -2.96 -1.84 -0.67
N ILE A 65 -4.06 -1.23 -1.12
CA ILE A 65 -4.12 -0.52 -2.42
C ILE A 65 -3.15 0.67 -2.43
N LEU A 66 -3.18 1.52 -1.39
CA LEU A 66 -2.30 2.68 -1.32
C LEU A 66 -0.81 2.27 -1.32
N THR A 67 -0.48 1.22 -0.58
CA THR A 67 0.88 0.66 -0.55
C THR A 67 1.32 0.16 -1.93
N THR A 68 0.44 -0.59 -2.61
CA THR A 68 0.72 -1.11 -3.95
C THR A 68 0.90 0.01 -4.97
N ASN A 69 0.05 1.03 -4.90
CA ASN A 69 0.16 2.21 -5.76
C ASN A 69 1.47 2.96 -5.52
N GLN A 70 1.89 3.10 -4.26
CA GLN A 70 3.16 3.77 -3.95
C GLN A 70 4.34 3.03 -4.58
N ARG A 71 4.37 1.70 -4.50
CA ARG A 71 5.42 0.88 -5.18
C ARG A 71 5.47 1.14 -6.67
N MET A 72 4.31 1.20 -7.33
CA MET A 72 4.23 1.51 -8.76
C MET A 72 4.75 2.92 -9.06
N LEU A 73 4.38 3.91 -8.24
CA LEU A 73 4.82 5.30 -8.41
C LEU A 73 6.32 5.47 -8.18
N VAL A 74 6.93 4.75 -7.25
CA VAL A 74 8.38 4.78 -7.04
C VAL A 74 9.11 4.37 -8.33
N SER A 75 8.64 3.31 -9.00
CA SER A 75 9.19 2.89 -10.30
C SER A 75 9.02 3.99 -11.35
N VAL A 76 7.82 4.58 -11.47
CA VAL A 76 7.55 5.66 -12.44
C VAL A 76 8.43 6.89 -12.18
N ARG A 77 8.66 7.26 -10.91
CA ARG A 77 9.49 8.41 -10.52
C ARG A 77 10.99 8.20 -10.82
N SER A 78 11.43 6.96 -11.03
CA SER A 78 12.82 6.67 -11.38
C SER A 78 13.17 7.04 -12.83
N PHE A 79 12.17 7.20 -13.70
CA PHE A 79 12.38 7.65 -15.07
C PHE A 79 12.63 9.16 -15.10
N VAL A 80 13.79 9.58 -15.58
CA VAL A 80 14.12 11.00 -15.77
C VAL A 80 13.37 11.52 -16.99
N VAL A 81 12.30 12.28 -16.75
CA VAL A 81 11.56 13.00 -17.80
C VAL A 81 12.18 14.38 -17.97
N GLN A 82 12.38 14.83 -19.20
CA GLN A 82 12.83 16.20 -19.43
C GLN A 82 11.61 17.14 -19.38
N ASN A 83 11.70 18.21 -18.59
CA ASN A 83 10.67 19.24 -18.56
C ASN A 83 10.53 19.85 -19.95
N GLY A 84 9.47 19.51 -20.68
CA GLY A 84 9.27 19.85 -22.09
C GLY A 84 8.85 18.69 -22.96
N ASP A 85 9.00 17.44 -22.49
CA ASP A 85 8.47 16.27 -23.18
C ASP A 85 6.94 16.37 -23.28
N PRO A 86 6.35 16.32 -24.49
CA PRO A 86 4.91 16.42 -24.64
C PRO A 86 4.24 15.20 -24.00
N SER A 87 3.09 15.43 -23.36
CA SER A 87 2.23 14.33 -22.93
C SER A 87 1.92 13.41 -24.12
N ALA A 88 1.76 12.12 -23.87
CA ALA A 88 1.39 11.16 -24.90
C ALA A 88 -0.03 11.47 -25.43
N CYS A 89 -0.13 12.33 -26.44
CA CYS A 89 -1.40 12.74 -27.04
C CYS A 89 -1.83 11.84 -28.20
N THR A 90 -0.99 10.87 -28.60
CA THR A 90 -1.22 10.03 -29.78
C THR A 90 -1.29 8.56 -29.42
N LEU A 91 -2.39 7.92 -29.80
CA LEU A 91 -2.58 6.47 -29.73
C LEU A 91 -1.88 5.82 -30.93
N ARG A 92 -0.78 5.10 -30.70
CA ARG A 92 -0.15 4.29 -31.76
C ARG A 92 -0.83 2.92 -31.81
N LEU A 93 -1.58 2.66 -32.88
CA LEU A 93 -2.15 1.35 -33.17
C LEU A 93 -1.10 0.48 -33.88
N TYR A 94 -0.72 -0.65 -33.28
CA TYR A 94 0.13 -1.64 -33.94
C TYR A 94 -0.75 -2.63 -34.71
N SER A 95 -0.69 -2.58 -36.04
CA SER A 95 -1.38 -3.53 -36.91
C SER A 95 -0.68 -4.90 -36.84
N SER A 96 -1.38 -5.94 -36.38
CA SER A 96 -0.85 -7.30 -36.18
C SER A 96 -0.57 -8.09 -37.47
N HIS A 97 -0.27 -7.43 -38.60
CA HIS A 97 -0.17 -8.09 -39.91
C HIS A 97 1.25 -8.12 -40.52
N GLN A 98 2.29 -7.81 -39.75
CA GLN A 98 3.68 -7.86 -40.24
C GLN A 98 4.44 -9.06 -39.67
N HIS A 99 3.98 -10.26 -40.02
CA HIS A 99 4.71 -11.50 -39.82
C HIS A 99 4.44 -12.51 -40.94
N ASP A 100 4.62 -12.10 -42.21
CA ASP A 100 4.65 -13.03 -43.33
C ASP A 100 5.29 -12.39 -44.57
N SER A 101 6.62 -12.37 -44.63
CA SER A 101 7.38 -12.30 -45.90
C SER A 101 8.89 -12.37 -45.66
N ALA A 102 9.38 -13.50 -45.17
CA ALA A 102 10.82 -13.80 -45.18
C ALA A 102 11.12 -15.29 -45.41
N THR A 103 10.32 -16.03 -46.20
CA THR A 103 10.73 -17.36 -46.67
C THR A 103 9.97 -17.78 -47.94
N ARG A 104 10.19 -17.09 -49.07
CA ARG A 104 9.96 -17.70 -50.39
C ARG A 104 10.76 -16.99 -51.47
N SER A 105 12.01 -17.39 -51.66
CA SER A 105 12.72 -17.21 -52.92
C SER A 105 13.71 -18.35 -53.14
N ILE A 106 13.39 -19.12 -54.19
CA ILE A 106 14.21 -19.99 -55.06
C ILE A 106 14.75 -21.27 -54.43
#